data_AF-A0A757W1V6-F1
#
_entry.id   AF-A0A757W1V6-F1
#
_cell.length_a   1.000
_cell.length_b   1.000
_cell.length_c   1.000
_cell.angle_alpha   90.00
_cell.angle_beta   90.00
_cell.angle_gamma   90.00
#
_symmetry.space_group_name_H-M   'P 1'
#
loop_
_entity.id
_entity.type
_entity.pdbx_description
1 polymer ?
#
loop_
_entity_poly.entity_id
_entity_poly.type
_entity_poly.pdbx_seq_one_letter_code
_entity_poly.pdbx_strand_id
1 'polypeptide(L)' 'SRMAGERAAQIMSLLETAKRNGLEPHSWLKDVLKRLPSWPEDRLEELLPLPGFTFLV' A
#
# COMPACT_ATOMS: atom_id res chain seq x y z
N SER A 1 -18.58 9.84 3.35
CA SER A 1 -18.81 8.38 3.24
C SER A 1 -17.72 7.65 3.99
N ARG A 2 -18.08 6.77 4.92
CA ARG A 2 -17.15 6.08 5.85
C ARG A 2 -15.98 5.36 5.14
N MET A 3 -16.29 4.75 3.99
CA MET A 3 -15.33 3.98 3.18
C MET A 3 -14.17 4.81 2.59
N ALA A 4 -14.41 6.09 2.28
CA ALA A 4 -13.36 6.96 1.76
C ALA A 4 -12.32 7.29 2.84
N GLY A 5 -12.77 7.46 4.10
CA GLY A 5 -11.89 7.68 5.24
C GLY A 5 -11.09 6.43 5.62
N GLU A 6 -11.73 5.26 5.59
CA GLU A 6 -11.07 3.96 5.86
C GLU A 6 -9.96 3.67 4.85
N ARG A 7 -10.22 3.86 3.55
CA ARG A 7 -9.21 3.68 2.50
C ARG A 7 -8.06 4.67 2.63
N ALA A 8 -8.36 5.94 2.95
CA ALA A 8 -7.33 6.94 3.18
C ALA A 8 -6.43 6.58 4.38
N ALA A 9 -7.01 6.10 5.48
CA ALA A 9 -6.27 5.65 6.64
C ALA A 9 -5.36 4.46 6.31
N GLN A 10 -5.85 3.46 5.55
CA GLN A 10 -5.05 2.32 5.11
C GLN A 10 -3.84 2.75 4.25
N ILE A 11 -4.03 3.67 3.31
CA ILE A 11 -2.95 4.22 2.49
C ILE A 11 -1.93 4.97 3.37
N MET A 12 -2.39 5.77 4.33
CA MET A 12 -1.50 6.48 5.25
C MET A 12 -0.66 5.51 6.09
N SER A 13 -1.24 4.44 6.63
CA SER A 13 -0.52 3.40 7.37
C SER A 13 0.56 2.71 6.51
N LEU A 14 0.28 2.47 5.22
CA LEU A 14 1.23 1.88 4.28
C LEU A 14 2.42 2.83 4.01
N LEU A 15 2.14 4.11 3.78
CA LEU A 15 3.18 5.13 3.55
C LEU A 15 4.09 5.28 4.78
N GLU A 16 3.51 5.32 5.98
CA GLU A 16 4.28 5.38 7.23
C GLU A 16 5.13 4.13 7.45
N THR A 17 4.62 2.96 7.07
CA THR A 17 5.39 1.71 7.13
C THR A 17 6.56 1.74 6.16
N ALA A 18 6.34 2.14 4.90
CA ALA A 18 7.39 2.26 3.90
C ALA A 18 8.51 3.20 4.40
N LYS A 19 8.13 4.36 4.94
CA LYS A 19 9.06 5.34 5.53
C LYS A 19 9.89 4.76 6.67
N ARG A 20 9.25 4.05 7.60
CA ARG A 20 9.93 3.41 8.76
C ARG A 20 10.95 2.35 8.33
N ASN A 21 10.78 1.76 7.16
CA ASN A 21 11.66 0.73 6.63
C ASN A 21 12.68 1.27 5.62
N GLY A 22 12.86 2.60 5.55
CA GLY A 22 13.84 3.22 4.65
C GLY A 22 13.44 3.22 3.17
N LEU A 23 12.18 2.91 2.86
CA LEU A 23 11.63 3.05 1.51
C LEU A 23 11.12 4.47 1.30
N GLU A 24 11.36 5.01 0.11
CA GLU A 24 10.75 6.28 -0.31
C GLU A 24 9.24 6.10 -0.54
N PRO A 25 8.36 6.63 0.34
CA PRO A 25 6.93 6.27 0.36
C PRO A 25 6.21 6.66 -0.92
N HIS A 26 6.52 7.85 -1.46
CA HIS A 26 5.92 8.35 -2.69
C HIS A 26 6.39 7.57 -3.92
N SER A 27 7.66 7.13 -3.93
CA SER A 27 8.20 6.32 -5.03
C SER A 27 7.52 4.96 -5.06
N TRP A 28 7.43 4.30 -3.90
CA TRP A 28 6.72 3.03 -3.76
C TRP A 28 5.24 3.13 -4.17
N LEU A 29 4.50 4.11 -3.63
CA LEU A 29 3.07 4.27 -3.95
C LEU A 29 2.86 4.52 -5.45
N LYS A 30 3.72 5.34 -6.06
CA LYS A 30 3.65 5.62 -7.51
C LYS A 30 3.85 4.34 -8.33
N ASP A 31 4.80 3.49 -7.95
CA ASP A 31 5.07 2.25 -8.66
C ASP A 31 3.98 1.20 -8.45
N VAL A 32 3.39 1.12 -7.25
CA VAL A 32 2.19 0.30 -7.00
C VAL A 32 1.03 0.76 -7.87
N LEU A 33 0.71 2.06 -7.88
CA LEU A 33 -0.42 2.60 -8.65
C LEU A 33 -0.23 2.43 -10.17
N LYS A 34 1.01 2.41 -10.67
CA LYS A 34 1.29 2.09 -12.08
C LYS A 34 1.05 0.62 -12.42
N ARG A 35 1.34 -0.29 -11.48
CA ARG A 35 1.23 -1.74 -11.67
C ARG A 35 -0.20 -2.25 -11.45
N LEU A 36 -0.95 -1.59 -10.55
CA LEU A 36 -2.30 -1.98 -10.13
C LEU A 36 -3.27 -2.26 -11.30
N PRO A 37 -3.34 -1.45 -12.39
CA PRO A 37 -4.31 -1.67 -13.46
C PRO A 37 -4.11 -2.98 -14.24
N SER A 38 -2.89 -3.54 -14.23
CA SER A 38 -2.55 -4.78 -14.92
C SER A 38 -2.20 -5.93 -13.96
N TRP A 39 -2.34 -5.72 -12.65
CA TRP A 39 -1.97 -6.72 -11.64
C TRP A 39 -3.16 -7.63 -11.29
N PRO A 40 -2.95 -8.95 -11.18
CA PRO A 40 -3.98 -9.86 -10.69
C PRO A 40 -4.35 -9.57 -9.23
N GLU A 41 -5.64 -9.58 -8.90
CA GLU A 41 -6.14 -9.32 -7.54
C GLU A 41 -5.60 -10.33 -6.52
N ASP A 42 -5.47 -11.59 -6.90
CA ASP A 42 -4.95 -12.67 -6.04
C ASP A 42 -3.46 -12.52 -5.69
N ARG A 43 -2.77 -11.52 -6.27
CA ARG A 43 -1.34 -11.25 -6.05
C ARG A 43 -1.06 -9.82 -5.59
N LEU A 44 -2.06 -9.12 -5.05
CA LEU A 44 -1.91 -7.76 -4.55
C LEU A 44 -0.90 -7.66 -3.39
N GLU A 45 -0.74 -8.73 -2.60
CA GLU A 45 0.26 -8.83 -1.55
C GLU A 45 1.70 -8.65 -2.04
N GLU A 46 2.00 -8.99 -3.29
CA GLU A 46 3.32 -8.77 -3.91
C GLU A 46 3.62 -7.29 -4.19
N LEU A 47 2.59 -6.43 -4.17
CA LEU A 47 2.74 -4.97 -4.33
C LEU A 47 2.97 -4.26 -3.00
N LEU A 48 2.79 -4.95 -1.87
CA LEU A 48 3.03 -4.39 -0.54
C LEU A 48 4.52 -4.10 -0.34
N PRO A 49 4.87 -3.09 0.46
CA PRO A 49 6.26 -2.68 0.63
C PRO A 49 7.10 -3.72 1.38
N LEU A 50 6.46 -4.66 2.08
CA LEU A 50 7.10 -5.70 2.90
C LEU A 50 6.30 -7.02 2.80
N PRO A 51 6.99 -8.18 2.76
CA PRO A 51 6.34 -9.49 2.79
C PRO A 51 5.62 -9.71 4.14
N GLY A 52 4.37 -10.16 4.09
CA GLY A 52 3.57 -10.44 5.30
C GLY A 52 2.92 -9.21 5.96
N PHE A 53 2.80 -8.09 5.24
CA PHE A 53 2.13 -6.90 5.76
C PHE A 53 0.60 -7.11 5.83
N THR A 54 0.10 -7.49 6.99
CA THR A 54 -1.35 -7.61 7.25
C THR A 54 -1.89 -6.29 7.83
N PHE A 55 -3.01 -5.82 7.29
CA PHE A 55 -3.72 -4.68 7.86
C PHE A 55 -4.25 -5.05 9.26
N LEU A 56 -3.67 -4.44 10.30
CA LEU A 56 -4.31 -4.36 11.61
C LEU A 56 -5.30 -3.20 11.53
N VAL A 57 -6.55 -3.51 11.21
CA VAL A 57 -7.70 -2.62 11.38
C VAL A 57 -8.56 -3.09 12.52
#